data_AF-A0A7C7QUT4-F1
#
_entry.id   AF-A0A7C7QUT4-F1
#
_cell.length_a   1.000
_cell.length_b   1.000
_cell.length_c   1.000
_cell.angle_alpha   90.00
_cell.angle_beta   90.00
_cell.angle_gamma   90.00
#
_symmetry.space_group_name_H-M   'P 1'
#
loop_
_entity.id
_entity.type
_entity.pdbx_description
1 polymer ?
#
loop_
_entity_poly.entity_id
_entity_poly.type
_entity_poly.pdbx_seq_one_letter_code
_entity_poly.pdbx_strand_id
1 'polypeptide(L)'
;MTETLTIDGDHLTLEDVVAVARAWSQPRTLKVVLSPEAREKVRRSRQAVEEFVAHGEIIYGITTGFGAFKDRIIPPDQVTQLQHNIIMSHAVGVGEPFDQATTRALMLIRANTLAKGYS
;
A
#
# COMPACT_ATOMS: atom_id res chain seq x y z
N MET A 1 -16.84 -22.33 6.91
CA MET A 1 -16.42 -22.28 5.48
C MET A 1 -15.79 -20.92 5.24
N THR A 2 -14.60 -20.88 4.63
CA THR A 2 -13.87 -19.65 4.35
C THR A 2 -14.18 -19.18 2.95
N GLU A 3 -14.76 -18.00 2.82
CA GLU A 3 -15.00 -17.35 1.54
C GLU A 3 -13.74 -16.60 1.09
N THR A 4 -13.51 -16.51 -0.22
CA THR A 4 -12.32 -15.85 -0.76
C THR A 4 -12.73 -14.74 -1.73
N LEU A 5 -12.23 -13.53 -1.47
CA LEU A 5 -12.30 -12.39 -2.38
C LEU A 5 -10.93 -12.22 -3.05
N THR A 6 -10.90 -12.17 -4.38
CA THR A 6 -9.68 -11.90 -5.14
C THR A 6 -9.66 -10.44 -5.58
N ILE A 7 -8.57 -9.72 -5.26
CA ILE A 7 -8.32 -8.35 -5.73
C ILE A 7 -7.27 -8.36 -6.84
N ASP A 8 -7.49 -7.55 -7.88
CA ASP A 8 -6.68 -7.50 -9.10
C ASP A 8 -6.22 -6.09 -9.50
N GLY A 9 -6.69 -5.07 -8.78
CA GLY A 9 -6.45 -3.66 -9.06
C GLY A 9 -7.65 -2.94 -9.67
N ASP A 10 -8.52 -3.63 -10.39
CA ASP A 10 -9.41 -3.01 -11.36
C ASP A 10 -10.90 -3.25 -11.08
N HIS A 11 -11.26 -4.36 -10.42
CA HIS A 11 -12.66 -4.80 -10.31
C HIS A 11 -13.23 -4.84 -8.88
N LEU A 12 -12.58 -4.20 -7.90
CA LEU A 12 -13.11 -4.13 -6.54
C LEU A 12 -14.41 -3.30 -6.50
N THR A 13 -15.50 -3.91 -6.01
CA THR A 13 -16.82 -3.25 -5.89
C THR A 13 -17.07 -2.64 -4.50
N LEU A 14 -18.11 -1.82 -4.36
CA LEU A 14 -18.51 -1.29 -3.05
C LEU A 14 -19.04 -2.40 -2.13
N GLU A 15 -19.74 -3.37 -2.69
CA GLU A 15 -20.27 -4.54 -2.00
C GLU A 15 -19.12 -5.36 -1.39
N ASP A 16 -18.03 -5.57 -2.12
CA ASP A 16 -16.82 -6.24 -1.62
C ASP A 16 -16.20 -5.48 -0.45
N VAL A 17 -16.11 -4.15 -0.55
CA VAL A 17 -15.58 -3.31 0.53
C VAL A 17 -16.42 -3.45 1.80
N VAL A 18 -17.75 -3.37 1.67
CA VAL A 18 -18.67 -3.53 2.81
C VAL A 18 -18.58 -4.94 3.39
N ALA A 19 -18.45 -5.97 2.54
CA ALA A 19 -18.29 -7.35 2.98
C ALA A 19 -17.01 -7.53 3.82
N VAL A 20 -15.86 -7.06 3.34
CA VAL A 20 -14.58 -7.14 4.07
C VAL A 20 -14.58 -6.31 5.34
N ALA A 21 -15.19 -5.12 5.32
CA ALA A 21 -15.31 -4.24 6.47
C ALA A 21 -16.07 -4.92 7.61
N ARG A 22 -17.17 -5.62 7.30
CA ARG A 22 -18.06 -6.27 8.28
C ARG A 22 -17.70 -7.71 8.59
N ALA A 23 -16.77 -8.33 7.85
CA ALA A 23 -16.41 -9.74 8.02
C ALA A 23 -15.94 -10.09 9.44
N TRP A 24 -15.35 -9.13 10.18
CA TRP A 24 -14.83 -9.40 11.53
C TRP A 24 -15.93 -9.75 12.55
N SER A 25 -17.14 -9.25 12.35
CA SER A 25 -18.28 -9.45 13.26
C SER A 25 -19.19 -10.60 12.81
N GLN A 26 -18.81 -11.33 11.76
CA GLN A 26 -19.60 -12.42 11.20
C GLN A 26 -18.99 -13.78 11.57
N PRO A 27 -19.81 -14.85 11.70
CA PRO A 27 -19.32 -16.19 11.99
C PRO A 27 -18.53 -16.83 10.84
N ARG A 28 -18.47 -16.18 9.67
CA ARG A 28 -17.77 -16.65 8.48
C ARG A 28 -16.46 -15.88 8.29
N THR A 29 -15.39 -16.59 7.98
CA THR A 29 -14.11 -15.99 7.65
C THR A 29 -14.07 -15.61 6.18
N LEU A 30 -13.74 -14.34 5.88
CA LEU A 30 -13.47 -13.86 4.53
C LEU A 30 -11.96 -13.64 4.37
N LYS A 31 -11.36 -14.32 3.38
CA LYS A 31 -9.94 -14.19 3.03
C LYS A 31 -9.81 -13.34 1.77
N VAL A 32 -8.94 -12.33 1.82
CA VAL A 32 -8.60 -11.53 0.64
C VAL A 32 -7.30 -12.06 0.04
N VAL A 33 -7.27 -12.26 -1.28
CA VAL A 33 -6.08 -12.73 -2.01
C VAL A 33 -5.79 -11.84 -3.22
N LEU A 34 -4.52 -11.68 -3.57
CA LEU A 34 -4.14 -11.06 -4.84
C LEU A 34 -4.25 -12.05 -5.98
N SER A 35 -4.81 -11.62 -7.12
CA SER A 35 -4.78 -12.39 -8.37
C SER A 35 -3.34 -12.66 -8.82
N PRO A 36 -3.09 -13.77 -9.56
CA PRO A 36 -1.76 -14.04 -10.11
C PRO A 36 -1.22 -12.89 -10.97
N GLU A 37 -2.07 -12.25 -11.77
CA GLU A 37 -1.72 -11.17 -12.67
C GLU A 37 -1.34 -9.91 -11.87
N ALA A 38 -2.09 -9.57 -10.83
CA ALA A 38 -1.75 -8.44 -9.96
C ALA A 38 -0.42 -8.64 -9.23
N ARG A 39 -0.11 -9.87 -8.80
CA ARG A 39 1.20 -10.18 -8.21
C ARG A 39 2.33 -9.91 -9.18
N GLU A 40 2.14 -10.22 -10.46
CA GLU A 40 3.15 -9.96 -11.48
C GLU A 40 3.29 -8.47 -11.79
N LYS A 41 2.17 -7.73 -11.88
CA LYS A 41 2.19 -6.26 -12.01
C LYS A 41 2.98 -5.61 -10.87
N VAL A 42 2.73 -6.02 -9.62
CA VAL A 42 3.44 -5.52 -8.43
C VAL A 42 4.92 -5.87 -8.46
N ARG A 43 5.28 -7.11 -8.84
CA ARG A 43 6.69 -7.52 -8.95
C ARG A 43 7.46 -6.69 -9.97
N ARG A 44 6.88 -6.46 -11.14
CA ARG A 44 7.49 -5.61 -12.16
C ARG A 44 7.67 -4.17 -11.70
N SER A 45 6.66 -3.58 -11.06
CA SER A 45 6.76 -2.22 -10.48
C SER A 45 7.93 -2.13 -9.49
N ARG A 46 8.01 -3.13 -8.61
CA ARG A 46 9.08 -3.22 -7.62
C ARG A 46 10.46 -3.36 -8.26
N GLN A 47 10.60 -4.22 -9.27
CA GLN A 47 11.87 -4.41 -9.98
C GLN A 47 12.35 -3.10 -10.64
N ALA A 48 11.45 -2.35 -11.28
CA ALA A 48 11.80 -1.07 -11.89
C ALA A 48 12.34 -0.07 -10.84
N VAL A 49 11.70 0.00 -9.67
CA VAL A 49 12.18 0.82 -8.55
C VAL A 49 13.58 0.39 -8.09
N GLU A 50 13.83 -0.91 -7.97
CA GLU A 50 15.14 -1.44 -7.57
C GLU A 50 16.23 -1.10 -8.59
N GLU A 51 15.92 -1.20 -9.90
CA GLU A 51 16.82 -0.82 -10.98
C GLU A 51 17.14 0.68 -10.95
N PHE A 52 16.13 1.54 -10.78
CA PHE A 52 16.33 2.99 -10.70
C PHE A 52 17.23 3.39 -9.52
N VAL A 53 17.02 2.75 -8.35
CA VAL A 53 17.87 2.98 -7.18
C VAL A 53 19.29 2.52 -7.43
N ALA A 54 19.48 1.35 -8.05
CA ALA A 54 20.81 0.82 -8.39
C ALA A 54 21.57 1.71 -9.39
N HIS A 55 20.86 2.34 -10.34
CA HIS A 55 21.43 3.29 -11.29
C HIS A 55 21.63 4.70 -10.72
N GLY A 56 21.22 4.96 -9.47
CA GLY A 56 21.35 6.27 -8.84
C GLY A 56 20.43 7.34 -9.41
N GLU A 57 19.26 6.94 -9.96
CA GLU A 57 18.29 7.89 -10.49
C GLU A 57 17.71 8.78 -9.39
N ILE A 58 17.39 10.04 -9.75
CA ILE A 58 16.80 11.03 -8.85
C ILE A 58 15.27 10.88 -8.91
N ILE A 59 14.70 10.27 -7.86
CA ILE A 59 13.27 9.96 -7.78
C ILE A 59 12.68 10.51 -6.48
N TYR A 60 11.56 11.21 -6.60
CA TYR A 60 10.83 11.80 -5.48
C TYR A 60 10.46 10.76 -4.43
N GLY A 61 10.88 10.98 -3.17
CA GLY A 61 10.54 10.11 -2.05
C GLY A 61 11.21 8.73 -2.04
N ILE A 62 12.14 8.46 -2.97
CA ILE A 62 12.99 7.26 -2.99
C ILE A 62 14.44 7.65 -2.73
N THR A 63 15.03 8.44 -3.63
CA THR A 63 16.42 8.95 -3.54
C THR A 63 16.46 10.45 -3.23
N THR A 64 15.31 11.03 -2.87
CA THR A 64 15.17 12.42 -2.43
C THR A 64 14.29 12.53 -1.19
N GLY A 65 14.37 13.67 -0.50
CA GLY A 65 13.47 13.97 0.61
C GLY A 65 12.01 14.21 0.17
N PHE A 66 11.15 14.47 1.14
CA PHE A 66 9.71 14.71 0.93
C PHE A 66 9.36 16.18 1.13
N GLY A 67 8.33 16.67 0.44
CA GLY A 67 7.79 18.02 0.62
C GLY A 67 8.84 19.11 0.41
N ALA A 68 9.09 19.92 1.45
CA ALA A 68 10.09 20.99 1.43
C ALA A 68 11.53 20.48 1.20
N PHE A 69 11.79 19.19 1.44
CA PHE A 69 13.10 18.56 1.24
C PHE A 69 13.21 17.80 -0.09
N LYS A 70 12.29 17.98 -1.03
CA LYS A 70 12.29 17.30 -2.35
C LYS A 70 13.59 17.50 -3.15
N ASP A 71 14.30 18.61 -2.93
CA ASP A 71 15.55 18.93 -3.63
C ASP A 71 16.80 18.37 -2.91
N ARG A 72 16.62 17.64 -1.79
CA ARG A 72 17.71 17.00 -1.06
C ARG A 72 17.88 15.57 -1.56
N ILE A 73 19.05 15.27 -2.12
CA ILE A 73 19.45 13.92 -2.52
C ILE A 73 19.77 13.11 -1.26
N ILE A 74 19.27 11.87 -1.22
CA ILE A 74 19.45 10.93 -0.11
C ILE A 74 20.43 9.83 -0.53
N PRO A 75 21.52 9.61 0.22
CA PRO A 75 22.44 8.52 -0.03
C PRO A 75 21.77 7.13 0.03
N PRO A 76 22.20 6.15 -0.79
CA PRO A 76 21.59 4.80 -0.82
C PRO A 76 21.52 4.10 0.54
N ASP A 77 22.54 4.26 1.39
CA ASP A 77 22.61 3.69 2.74
C ASP A 77 21.59 4.30 3.71
N GLN A 78 21.02 5.46 3.38
CA GLN A 78 20.01 6.15 4.19
C GLN A 78 18.58 5.97 3.69
N VAL A 79 18.37 5.36 2.50
CA VAL A 79 17.03 5.20 1.92
C VAL A 79 16.10 4.42 2.85
N THR A 80 16.58 3.36 3.50
CA THR A 80 15.76 2.60 4.47
C THR A 80 15.34 3.45 5.67
N GLN A 81 16.27 4.26 6.20
CA GLN A 81 15.97 5.15 7.33
C GLN A 81 14.99 6.25 6.92
N LEU A 82 15.11 6.79 5.70
CA LEU A 82 14.18 7.76 5.13
C LEU A 82 12.75 7.19 5.10
N GLN A 83 12.56 5.95 4.63
CA GLN A 83 11.24 5.30 4.57
C GLN A 83 10.63 5.03 5.97
N HIS A 84 11.46 4.79 6.98
CA HIS A 84 10.97 4.72 8.36
C HIS A 84 10.54 6.10 8.88
N ASN A 85 11.37 7.12 8.65
CA ASN A 85 11.15 8.48 9.15
C ASN A 85 9.90 9.13 8.55
N ILE A 86 9.56 8.84 7.29
CA ILE A 86 8.35 9.39 6.68
C ILE A 86 7.09 8.92 7.40
N ILE A 87 7.02 7.65 7.78
CA ILE A 87 5.90 7.10 8.55
C ILE A 87 5.79 7.81 9.90
N MET A 88 6.92 7.94 10.62
CA MET A 88 6.94 8.57 11.95
C MET A 88 6.56 10.06 11.91
N SER A 89 7.06 10.80 10.93
CA SER A 89 6.80 12.24 10.80
C SER A 89 5.38 12.56 10.31
N HIS A 90 4.72 11.62 9.61
CA HIS A 90 3.38 11.82 9.04
C HIS A 90 2.26 11.10 9.82
N ALA A 91 2.61 10.38 10.90
CA ALA A 91 1.67 9.81 11.84
C ALA A 91 1.04 10.90 12.76
N VAL A 92 0.36 11.87 12.15
CA VAL A 92 -0.17 13.08 12.80
C VAL A 92 -1.69 13.06 13.00
N GLY A 93 -2.33 11.89 12.88
CA GLY A 93 -3.76 11.73 13.13
C GLY A 93 -4.10 12.04 14.59
N VAL A 94 -5.18 12.79 14.82
CA VAL A 94 -5.69 13.18 16.14
C VAL A 94 -7.18 12.90 16.25
N GLY A 95 -7.70 12.85 17.48
CA GLY A 95 -9.11 12.52 17.76
C GLY A 95 -9.34 11.02 17.93
N GLU A 96 -10.61 10.61 17.85
CA GLU A 96 -11.00 9.22 18.03
C GLU A 96 -10.51 8.33 16.88
N PRO A 97 -9.94 7.15 17.17
CA PRO A 97 -9.59 6.19 16.14
C PRO A 97 -10.82 5.75 15.33
N PHE A 98 -10.60 5.45 14.05
CA PHE A 98 -11.63 4.80 13.25
C PHE A 98 -11.99 3.43 13.82
N ASP A 99 -13.27 3.06 13.69
CA ASP A 99 -13.70 1.72 14.02
C ASP A 99 -13.02 0.65 13.14
N GLN A 100 -13.13 -0.60 13.57
CA GLN A 100 -12.49 -1.71 12.89
C GLN A 100 -13.03 -1.92 11.46
N ALA A 101 -14.30 -1.64 11.21
CA ALA A 101 -14.90 -1.84 9.89
C ALA A 101 -14.33 -0.84 8.87
N THR A 102 -14.26 0.43 9.28
CA THR A 102 -13.68 1.54 8.53
C THR A 102 -12.21 1.31 8.27
N THR A 103 -11.46 0.91 9.29
CA THR A 103 -10.03 0.58 9.16
C THR A 103 -9.80 -0.54 8.14
N ARG A 104 -10.60 -1.61 8.18
CA ARG A 104 -10.51 -2.72 7.21
C ARG A 104 -10.87 -2.30 5.79
N ALA A 105 -11.88 -1.43 5.63
CA ALA A 105 -12.22 -0.86 4.32
C ALA A 105 -11.06 -0.05 3.73
N LEU A 106 -10.43 0.82 4.54
CA LEU A 106 -9.25 1.61 4.15
C LEU A 106 -8.10 0.69 3.69
N MET A 107 -7.80 -0.35 4.46
CA MET A 107 -6.75 -1.33 4.12
C MET A 107 -7.05 -2.06 2.81
N LEU A 108 -8.29 -2.51 2.58
CA LEU A 108 -8.67 -3.21 1.34
C LEU A 108 -8.54 -2.31 0.12
N ILE A 109 -9.09 -1.09 0.20
CA ILE A 109 -9.04 -0.12 -0.91
C ILE A 109 -7.58 0.20 -1.25
N ARG A 110 -6.73 0.40 -0.22
CA ARG A 110 -5.30 0.65 -0.46
C ARG A 110 -4.61 -0.57 -1.06
N ALA A 111 -4.90 -1.78 -0.57
CA ALA A 111 -4.34 -3.01 -1.11
C ALA A 111 -4.72 -3.21 -2.60
N ASN A 112 -5.98 -2.98 -2.97
CA ASN A 112 -6.41 -3.05 -4.35
C ASN A 112 -5.77 -1.93 -5.20
N THR A 113 -5.61 -0.73 -4.67
CA THR A 113 -4.88 0.35 -5.38
C THR A 113 -3.44 -0.06 -5.70
N LEU A 114 -2.73 -0.65 -4.72
CA LEU A 114 -1.37 -1.16 -4.91
C LEU A 114 -1.31 -2.33 -5.91
N ALA A 115 -2.36 -3.14 -5.98
CA ALA A 115 -2.47 -4.28 -6.90
C ALA A 115 -2.42 -3.87 -8.38
N LYS A 116 -2.68 -2.59 -8.72
CA LYS A 116 -2.52 -2.06 -10.08
C LYS A 116 -1.07 -2.09 -10.59
N GLY A 117 -0.08 -2.10 -9.70
CA GLY A 117 1.34 -2.17 -10.08
C GLY A 117 1.91 -0.88 -10.67
N TYR A 118 1.46 0.27 -10.17
CA TYR A 118 2.02 1.61 -10.48
C TYR A 118 2.57 2.31 -9.22
N SER A 119 2.88 1.53 -8.19
CA SER A 119 3.31 2.00 -6.86
C SER A 119 4.52 1.22 -6.39
#